data_AF-A0A2X2YQQ3-F1
#
_entry.id   AF-A0A2X2YQQ3-F1
#
_cell.length_a   1.000
_cell.length_b   1.000
_cell.length_c   1.000
_cell.angle_alpha   90.00
_cell.angle_beta   90.00
_cell.angle_gamma   90.00
#
_symmetry.space_group_name_H-M   'P 1'
#
loop_
_entity.id
_entity.type
_entity.pdbx_description
1 polymer ?
#
loop_
_entity_poly.entity_id
_entity_poly.type
_entity_poly.pdbx_seq_one_letter_code
_entity_poly.pdbx_strand_id
1 'polypeptide(L)' 'MTYTGRGVLSKYSLNRIDGVNILHGDLKLTALTNEVTDDPKVDHIITAPDLITGEQQHYKVITAGTDPAKATYSIQLRRV' A
#
# COMPACT_ATOMS: atom_id res chain seq x y z
N MET A 1 -6.07 -10.92 7.53
CA MET A 1 -4.64 -11.27 7.67
C MET A 1 -3.88 -9.98 7.90
N THR A 2 -2.96 -9.95 8.86
CA THR A 2 -2.24 -8.72 9.25
C THR A 2 -0.80 -8.85 8.77
N TYR A 3 -0.38 -7.95 7.89
CA TYR A 3 0.98 -7.93 7.33
C TYR A 3 1.87 -7.10 8.25
N THR A 4 2.93 -7.72 8.78
CA THR A 4 3.97 -7.01 9.55
C THR A 4 5.26 -7.04 8.75
N GLY A 5 5.76 -5.88 8.36
CA GLY A 5 7.01 -5.76 7.63
C GLY A 5 7.48 -4.30 7.57
N ARG A 6 8.75 -4.09 7.24
CA ARG A 6 9.30 -2.75 7.02
C ARG A 6 8.96 -2.30 5.60
N GLY A 7 8.00 -1.38 5.51
CA GLY A 7 7.60 -0.74 4.27
C GLY A 7 7.57 0.76 4.40
N VAL A 8 7.70 1.45 3.27
CA VAL A 8 7.54 2.90 3.18
C VAL A 8 6.14 3.19 2.65
N LEU A 9 5.31 3.83 3.49
CA LEU A 9 4.05 4.41 3.04
C LEU A 9 4.32 5.81 2.49
N SER A 10 3.73 6.08 1.33
CA SER A 10 3.88 7.36 0.62
C SER A 10 2.57 7.72 -0.08
N LYS A 11 2.28 9.02 -0.22
CA LYS A 11 1.14 9.47 -1.01
C LYS A 11 1.47 9.39 -2.50
N TYR A 12 0.48 9.08 -3.34
CA TYR A 12 0.66 9.19 -4.78
C TYR A 12 0.93 10.66 -5.17
N SER A 13 1.85 10.86 -6.12
CA SER A 13 2.07 12.18 -6.70
C SER A 13 0.81 12.67 -7.40
N LEU A 14 0.53 13.97 -7.32
CA LEU A 14 -0.64 14.60 -7.96
C LEU A 14 -0.78 14.24 -9.44
N ASN A 15 0.35 14.15 -10.15
CA ASN A 15 0.38 13.79 -11.57
C ASN A 15 -0.10 12.35 -11.88
N ARG A 16 -0.17 11.49 -10.85
CA ARG A 16 -0.62 10.10 -10.98
C ARG A 16 -2.04 9.90 -10.45
N ILE A 17 -2.60 10.91 -9.79
CA ILE A 17 -4.00 10.90 -9.33
C ILE A 17 -4.85 11.31 -10.52
N ASP A 18 -5.59 10.36 -11.08
CA ASP A 18 -6.50 10.57 -12.21
C ASP A 18 -7.96 10.73 -11.78
N GLY A 19 -8.26 10.54 -10.48
CA GLY A 19 -9.60 10.64 -9.92
C GLY A 19 -10.53 9.47 -10.30
N VAL A 20 -10.02 8.48 -11.03
CA VAL A 20 -10.79 7.32 -11.52
C VAL A 20 -10.15 6.01 -11.04
N ASN A 21 -8.87 5.79 -11.33
CA ASN A 21 -8.11 4.61 -10.89
C ASN A 21 -7.34 4.88 -9.59
N ILE A 22 -6.79 6.08 -9.44
CA ILE A 22 -6.04 6.53 -8.26
C ILE A 22 -6.75 7.76 -7.71
N LEU A 23 -7.33 7.61 -6.51
CA LEU A 23 -8.02 8.69 -5.81
C LEU A 23 -7.05 9.51 -4.96
N HIS A 24 -7.43 10.74 -4.62
CA HIS A 24 -6.65 11.64 -3.75
C HIS A 24 -6.32 11.04 -2.36
N GLY A 25 -7.10 10.06 -1.90
CA GLY A 25 -6.90 9.36 -0.63
C GLY A 25 -6.09 8.07 -0.73
N ASP A 26 -5.64 7.69 -1.93
CA ASP A 26 -4.88 6.46 -2.10
C ASP A 26 -3.43 6.65 -1.64
N LEU A 27 -2.89 5.59 -1.05
CA LEU A 27 -1.51 5.51 -0.58
C LEU A 27 -0.76 4.43 -1.34
N LYS A 28 0.54 4.66 -1.56
CA LYS A 28 1.46 3.67 -2.09
C LYS A 28 2.27 3.09 -0.93
N LEU A 29 2.17 1.78 -0.73
CA LEU A 29 3.03 1.02 0.15
C LEU A 29 4.11 0.32 -0.68
N THR A 30 5.37 0.63 -0.38
CA THR A 30 6.52 -0.12 -0.89
C THR A 30 7.06 -0.99 0.23
N ALA A 31 6.93 -2.32 0.10
CA ALA A 31 7.41 -3.26 1.11
C ALA A 31 8.49 -4.18 0.51
N LEU A 32 9.49 -4.57 1.30
CA LEU A 32 10.51 -5.52 0.85
C LEU A 32 9.93 -6.93 0.83
N THR A 33 10.11 -7.65 -0.27
CA THR A 33 9.55 -9.01 -0.43
C THR A 33 10.07 -9.98 0.63
N ASN A 34 11.30 -9.80 1.08
CA ASN A 34 11.93 -10.59 2.15
C ASN A 34 11.38 -10.31 3.56
N GLU A 35 10.66 -9.20 3.75
CA GLU A 35 10.13 -8.77 5.06
C GLU A 35 8.61 -8.95 5.16
N VAL A 36 7.94 -9.31 4.05
CA VAL A 36 6.51 -9.60 4.06
C VAL A 36 6.32 -11.10 4.16
N THR A 37 5.58 -11.52 5.19
CA THR A 37 5.31 -12.94 5.47
C THR A 37 4.37 -13.61 4.46
N ASP A 38 3.68 -12.85 3.62
CA ASP A 38 2.68 -13.34 2.68
C ASP A 38 2.55 -12.42 1.45
N ASP A 39 2.03 -12.95 0.34
CA ASP A 39 1.90 -12.21 -0.92
C ASP A 39 0.71 -11.24 -0.85
N PRO A 40 0.92 -9.92 -1.02
CA PRO A 40 -0.16 -8.95 -0.97
C PRO A 40 -1.07 -9.12 -2.19
N LYS A 41 -2.36 -9.37 -1.98
CA LYS A 41 -3.36 -9.51 -3.05
C LYS A 41 -4.42 -8.42 -2.98
N VAL A 42 -5.08 -8.22 -4.12
CA VAL A 42 -6.25 -7.35 -4.22
C VAL A 42 -7.31 -7.79 -3.20
N ASP A 43 -8.03 -6.82 -2.65
CA ASP A 43 -9.02 -6.98 -1.56
C ASP A 43 -8.47 -7.30 -0.17
N HIS A 44 -7.17 -7.50 -0.01
CA HIS A 44 -6.58 -7.66 1.33
C HIS A 44 -6.67 -6.36 2.14
N ILE A 45 -6.76 -6.48 3.47
CA ILE A 45 -6.75 -5.36 4.40
C ILE A 45 -5.37 -5.26 5.04
N ILE A 46 -4.75 -4.09 4.95
CA ILE A 46 -3.50 -3.74 5.62
C ILE A 46 -3.81 -2.71 6.70
N THR A 47 -3.31 -2.96 7.91
CA THR A 47 -3.36 -1.99 9.00
C THR A 47 -2.05 -1.23 9.03
N ALA A 48 -2.11 0.09 8.88
CA ALA A 48 -0.94 0.95 8.92
C ALA A 48 -1.29 2.29 9.59
N PRO A 49 -0.33 2.97 10.22
CA PRO A 49 -0.58 4.31 10.74
C PRO A 49 -0.93 5.27 9.60
N ASP A 50 -1.98 6.07 9.78
CA ASP A 50 -2.36 7.14 8.88
C ASP A 50 -1.27 8.20 8.84
N LEU A 51 -0.84 8.60 7.65
CA LEU A 51 0.25 9.56 7.48
C LEU A 51 -0.12 10.99 7.91
N ILE A 52 -1.40 11.26 8.14
CA ILE A 52 -1.95 12.55 8.58
C ILE A 52 -2.18 12.53 10.08
N THR A 53 -2.88 11.52 10.61
CA THR A 53 -3.25 11.48 12.04
C THR A 53 -2.29 10.67 12.90
N GLY A 54 -1.50 9.77 12.30
CA GLY A 54 -0.61 8.83 13.01
C GLY A 54 -1.34 7.64 13.65
N GLU A 55 -2.68 7.60 13.58
CA GLU A 55 -3.48 6.53 14.17
C GLU A 55 -3.51 5.29 13.29
N GLN A 56 -3.69 4.10 13.88
CA GLN A 56 -3.84 2.88 13.09
C GLN A 56 -5.12 2.95 12.26
N GLN A 57 -4.96 2.89 10.94
CA GLN A 57 -6.03 2.90 9.97
C GLN A 57 -5.97 1.63 9.12
N HIS A 58 -7.14 1.16 8.70
CA HIS A 58 -7.26 0.07 7.76
C HIS A 58 -7.30 0.58 6.32
N TYR A 59 -6.54 -0.08 5.48
CA TYR A 59 -6.49 0.18 4.06
C TYR A 59 -6.75 -1.10 3.28
N LYS A 60 -7.56 -0.98 2.24
CA LYS A 60 -7.82 -2.05 1.29
C LYS A 60 -6.83 -1.99 0.15
N VAL A 61 -6.28 -3.13 -0.22
CA VAL A 61 -5.40 -3.28 -1.38
C VAL A 61 -6.24 -3.21 -2.66
N ILE A 62 -5.98 -2.20 -3.48
CA ILE A 62 -6.61 -2.03 -4.78
C ILE A 62 -5.81 -2.74 -5.86
N THR A 63 -4.50 -2.57 -5.83
CA THR A 63 -3.57 -3.25 -6.73
C THR A 63 -2.31 -3.63 -5.98
N ALA A 64 -1.73 -4.78 -6.33
CA ALA A 64 -0.43 -5.21 -5.84
C ALA A 64 0.41 -5.61 -7.04
N GLY A 65 1.61 -5.05 -7.14
CA GLY A 65 2.59 -5.40 -8.15
C GLY A 65 3.95 -5.62 -7.51
N THR A 66 4.79 -6.38 -8.18
CA THR A 66 6.16 -6.65 -7.72
C THR A 66 7.13 -6.03 -8.71
N ASP A 67 8.20 -5.43 -8.20
CA ASP A 67 9.29 -4.95 -9.05
C ASP A 67 9.92 -6.12 -9.83
N PRO A 68 10.40 -5.91 -11.07
CA PRO A 68 11.09 -6.94 -11.87
C PRO A 68 12.23 -7.66 -11.14
N ALA A 69 12.94 -7.02 -10.21
CA ALA A 69 13.98 -7.70 -9.42
C ALA A 69 13.41 -8.57 -8.27
N LYS A 70 12.07 -8.62 -8.12
CA LYS A 70 11.36 -9.33 -7.04
C LYS A 70 11.85 -8.98 -5.64
N ALA A 71 12.40 -7.78 -5.49
CA ALA A 71 12.94 -7.28 -4.22
C ALA A 71 11.92 -6.47 -3.43
N THR A 72 10.95 -5.84 -4.11
CA THR A 72 9.93 -5.00 -3.48
C THR A 72 8.55 -5.23 -4.07
N TYR A 73 7.54 -5.13 -3.22
CA TYR A 73 6.14 -5.00 -3.58
C TYR A 73 5.77 -3.52 -3.65
N SER A 74 5.08 -3.12 -4.72
CA SER A 74 4.40 -1.84 -4.87
C SER A 74 2.90 -2.08 -4.78
N ILE A 75 2.29 -1.60 -3.70
CA ILE A 75 0.89 -1.88 -3.37
C ILE A 75 0.12 -0.56 -3.31
N GLN A 76 -0.99 -0.48 -4.03
CA GLN A 76 -1.94 0.62 -3.92
C GLN A 76 -2.95 0.32 -2.81
N LEU A 77 -3.05 1.24 -1.89
CA LEU A 77 -3.89 1.18 -0.71
C LEU A 77 -4.96 2.25 -0.78
N ARG A 78 -6.20 1.90 -0.43
CA ARG A 78 -7.32 2.82 -0.33
C ARG A 78 -7.92 2.72 1.07
N ARG A 79 -8.12 3.88 1.70
CA ARG A 79 -8.75 3.93 3.01
C ARG A 79 -10.17 3.35 2.96
N VAL A 80 -10.52 2.55 3.96
CA VAL A 80 -11.87 2.01 4.20
C VAL A 80 -12.41 2.46 5.53
#